data_AF-A0A146KDD0-F1
#
_entry.id   AF-A0A146KDD0-F1
#
_cell.length_a   1.000
_cell.length_b   1.000
_cell.length_c   1.000
_cell.angle_alpha   90.00
_cell.angle_beta   90.00
_cell.angle_gamma   90.00
#
_symmetry.space_group_name_H-M   'P 1'
#
loop_
_entity.id
_entity.type
_entity.pdbx_description
1 polymer ?
#
loop_
_entity_poly.entity_id
_entity_poly.type
_entity_poly.pdbx_seq_one_letter_code
_entity_poly.pdbx_strand_id
1 'polypeptide(L)'
;VNKFSHQMSYRKANRDFTKSRADMVTLVKGDVVEVLSADQKGWFKGKNMRSNEVGWTACVCCDPIDAEEAKKLLPKEEESSYYYSDEEEPVKDQKPAAEKEVKKEPQVVQVSKPDPQLQLKLKQLQIQDEQSQKQIADLTAQLETSKQQAELAEQKLAQQQRITEKLKQKAAEDFQQIEQLKQNCTYEIKIKATEAEVGQTLESQISELQKQNQQLDEQNAELKIQIDNLQQKNQAQLQQIKLLEQKSAKAENNEHEIALLKEAMNAKIVEKDQQLLKIEALVKSLNIDVDVKQLIKENSALKQENLNLIIKKQEEKTQVKKRKHARTRQDVEIDLNEIAAQFQ
;
A
#
# COMPACT_ATOMS: atom_id res chain seq x y z
N VAL A 1 -0.30 -1.03 -11.54
CA VAL A 1 -1.52 -1.83 -11.82
C VAL A 1 -1.08 -3.27 -12.02
N ASN A 2 -1.00 -4.05 -10.94
CA ASN A 2 -0.58 -5.45 -10.98
C ASN A 2 -1.69 -6.28 -11.63
N LYS A 3 -1.44 -6.77 -12.84
CA LYS A 3 -2.23 -7.84 -13.45
C LYS A 3 -1.89 -9.13 -12.70
N PHE A 4 -2.62 -9.42 -11.63
CA PHE A 4 -2.75 -10.80 -11.17
C PHE A 4 -3.22 -11.61 -12.38
N SER A 5 -2.38 -12.54 -12.82
CA SER A 5 -2.76 -13.53 -13.82
C SER A 5 -4.09 -14.13 -13.40
N HIS A 6 -5.05 -14.16 -14.32
CA HIS A 6 -6.39 -14.72 -14.11
C HIS A 6 -6.30 -16.24 -14.02
N GLN A 7 -5.54 -16.75 -13.05
CA GLN A 7 -5.70 -18.12 -12.61
C GLN A 7 -7.03 -18.15 -11.86
N MET A 8 -8.04 -18.68 -12.54
CA MET A 8 -9.35 -19.02 -11.98
C MET A 8 -9.08 -19.77 -10.67
N SER A 9 -9.30 -19.10 -9.54
CA SER A 9 -9.09 -19.69 -8.22
C SER A 9 -10.44 -19.95 -7.58
N TYR A 10 -10.61 -21.16 -7.07
CA TYR A 10 -11.80 -21.55 -6.33
C TYR A 10 -11.54 -21.36 -4.83
N ARG A 11 -12.57 -20.97 -4.10
CA ARG A 11 -12.53 -20.88 -2.64
C ARG A 11 -13.76 -21.54 -2.03
N LYS A 12 -13.61 -22.06 -0.82
CA LYS A 12 -14.70 -22.68 -0.05
C LYS A 12 -15.06 -21.83 1.15
N ALA A 13 -16.34 -21.54 1.33
CA ALA A 13 -16.81 -20.77 2.48
C ALA A 13 -16.56 -21.53 3.79
N ASN A 14 -15.82 -20.94 4.72
CA ASN A 14 -15.48 -21.56 6.02
C ASN A 14 -16.48 -21.23 7.14
N ARG A 15 -17.36 -20.26 6.90
CA ARG A 15 -18.43 -19.79 7.78
C ARG A 15 -19.59 -19.21 6.97
N ASP A 16 -20.75 -19.07 7.59
CA ASP A 16 -21.90 -18.40 6.99
C ASP A 16 -21.62 -16.89 6.86
N PHE A 17 -22.06 -16.30 5.75
CA PHE A 17 -21.89 -14.89 5.43
C PHE A 17 -23.18 -14.34 4.83
N THR A 18 -23.82 -13.41 5.53
CA THR A 18 -25.07 -12.77 5.07
C THR A 18 -24.74 -11.44 4.43
N LYS A 19 -25.25 -11.20 3.21
CA LYS A 19 -25.04 -9.93 2.50
C LYS A 19 -25.68 -8.76 3.28
N SER A 20 -24.90 -7.71 3.51
CA SER A 20 -25.38 -6.44 4.10
C SER A 20 -25.69 -5.37 3.05
N ARG A 21 -25.21 -5.57 1.82
CA ARG A 21 -25.42 -4.68 0.67
C ARG A 21 -25.85 -5.49 -0.56
N ALA A 22 -26.48 -4.81 -1.52
CA ALA A 22 -26.98 -5.43 -2.74
C ALA A 22 -25.86 -5.97 -3.67
N ASP A 23 -24.65 -5.44 -3.56
CA ASP A 23 -23.48 -5.86 -4.34
C ASP A 23 -22.69 -7.01 -3.69
N MET A 24 -23.17 -7.55 -2.57
CA MET A 24 -22.55 -8.65 -1.83
C MET A 24 -23.29 -9.96 -2.07
N VAL A 25 -22.57 -11.07 -1.95
CA VAL A 25 -23.12 -12.43 -2.10
C VAL A 25 -23.38 -13.06 -0.75
N THR A 26 -24.49 -13.78 -0.59
CA THR A 26 -24.74 -14.61 0.59
C THR A 26 -24.03 -15.96 0.42
N LEU A 27 -23.30 -16.41 1.43
CA LEU A 27 -22.60 -17.69 1.46
C LEU A 27 -23.06 -18.51 2.66
N VAL A 28 -23.23 -19.81 2.46
CA VAL A 28 -23.38 -20.79 3.55
C VAL A 28 -22.07 -21.56 3.68
N LYS A 29 -21.67 -21.91 4.91
CA LYS A 29 -20.47 -22.70 5.16
C LYS A 29 -20.45 -23.97 4.30
N GLY A 30 -19.39 -24.12 3.52
CA GLY A 30 -19.20 -25.21 2.56
C GLY A 30 -19.47 -24.84 1.10
N ASP A 31 -20.13 -23.70 0.82
CA ASP A 31 -20.35 -23.23 -0.55
C ASP A 31 -19.02 -23.00 -1.28
N VAL A 32 -19.00 -23.32 -2.57
CA VAL A 32 -17.85 -23.08 -3.46
C VAL A 32 -18.06 -21.78 -4.22
N VAL A 33 -17.04 -20.94 -4.23
CA VAL A 33 -17.05 -19.63 -4.89
C VAL A 33 -15.95 -19.58 -5.93
N GLU A 34 -16.32 -19.26 -7.16
CA GLU A 34 -15.39 -18.95 -8.25
C GLU A 34 -14.94 -17.49 -8.11
N VAL A 35 -13.63 -17.25 -7.90
CA VAL A 35 -13.09 -15.90 -7.70
C VAL A 35 -12.87 -15.22 -9.06
N LEU A 36 -13.62 -14.15 -9.33
CA LEU A 36 -13.54 -13.38 -10.56
C LEU A 36 -12.52 -12.24 -10.48
N SER A 37 -12.48 -11.55 -9.34
CA SER A 37 -11.51 -10.47 -9.09
C SER A 37 -11.26 -10.30 -7.59
N ALA A 38 -10.05 -9.93 -7.20
CA ALA A 38 -9.70 -9.61 -5.82
C ALA A 38 -9.18 -8.17 -5.68
N ASP A 39 -9.53 -7.51 -4.59
CA ASP A 39 -8.98 -6.20 -4.19
C ASP A 39 -7.87 -6.39 -3.15
N GLN A 40 -6.94 -5.44 -3.08
CA GLN A 40 -5.83 -5.42 -2.12
C GLN A 40 -6.30 -5.32 -0.66
N LYS A 41 -7.56 -4.90 -0.45
CA LYS A 41 -8.18 -4.74 0.89
C LYS A 41 -8.71 -6.04 1.48
N GLY A 42 -8.42 -7.20 0.89
CA GLY A 42 -8.88 -8.49 1.40
C GLY A 42 -10.35 -8.79 1.07
N TRP A 43 -10.87 -8.20 0.01
CA TRP A 43 -12.19 -8.49 -0.54
C TRP A 43 -12.04 -9.14 -1.92
N PHE A 44 -12.96 -10.03 -2.26
CA PHE A 44 -13.03 -10.56 -3.62
C PHE A 44 -14.47 -10.58 -4.13
N LYS A 45 -14.59 -10.37 -5.44
CA LYS A 45 -15.83 -10.55 -6.19
C LYS A 45 -15.83 -11.97 -6.74
N GLY A 46 -16.83 -12.74 -6.37
CA GLY A 46 -16.94 -14.13 -6.79
C GLY A 46 -18.36 -14.53 -7.11
N LYS A 47 -18.48 -15.66 -7.79
CA LYS A 47 -19.75 -16.30 -8.14
C LYS A 47 -19.97 -17.50 -7.22
N ASN A 48 -21.03 -17.48 -6.42
CA ASN A 48 -21.40 -18.63 -5.61
C ASN A 48 -21.97 -19.71 -6.53
N MET A 49 -21.31 -20.87 -6.59
CA MET A 49 -21.68 -21.95 -7.52
C MET A 49 -22.99 -22.65 -7.13
N ARG A 50 -23.44 -22.50 -5.88
CA ARG A 50 -24.71 -23.04 -5.39
C ARG A 50 -25.90 -22.14 -5.75
N SER A 51 -25.81 -20.85 -5.44
CA SER A 51 -26.90 -19.89 -5.65
C SER A 51 -26.84 -19.18 -7.01
N ASN A 52 -25.73 -19.31 -7.73
CA ASN A 52 -25.41 -18.61 -8.97
C ASN A 52 -25.35 -17.06 -8.81
N GLU A 53 -25.40 -16.54 -7.58
CA GLU A 53 -25.27 -15.10 -7.29
C GLU A 53 -23.81 -14.64 -7.44
N VAL A 54 -23.62 -13.45 -8.01
CA VAL A 54 -22.31 -12.80 -8.13
C VAL A 54 -22.25 -11.59 -7.22
N GLY A 55 -21.22 -11.50 -6.37
CA GLY A 55 -21.08 -10.37 -5.46
C GLY A 55 -19.75 -10.35 -4.72
N TRP A 56 -19.57 -9.31 -3.91
CA TRP A 56 -18.42 -9.13 -3.04
C TRP A 56 -18.55 -9.93 -1.75
N THR A 57 -17.44 -10.52 -1.32
CA THR A 57 -17.30 -11.20 -0.03
C THR A 57 -15.89 -11.01 0.52
N ALA A 58 -15.73 -11.13 1.84
CA ALA A 58 -14.44 -10.94 2.49
C ALA A 58 -13.58 -12.21 2.36
N CYS A 59 -12.30 -12.07 2.04
CA CYS A 59 -11.35 -13.19 1.90
C CYS A 59 -11.30 -14.09 3.15
N VAL A 60 -11.49 -13.52 4.33
CA VAL A 60 -11.46 -14.25 5.63
C VAL A 60 -12.59 -15.27 5.81
N CYS A 61 -13.65 -15.16 5.00
CA CYS A 61 -14.78 -16.07 5.01
C CYS A 61 -14.58 -17.28 4.10
N CYS A 62 -13.48 -17.35 3.33
CA CYS A 62 -13.28 -18.39 2.32
C CYS A 62 -11.83 -18.89 2.27
N ASP A 63 -11.65 -20.19 2.41
CA ASP A 63 -10.35 -20.84 2.31
C ASP A 63 -10.05 -21.22 0.84
N PRO A 64 -8.80 -21.07 0.36
CA PRO A 64 -8.43 -21.48 -1.00
C PRO A 64 -8.55 -23.01 -1.14
N ILE A 65 -9.12 -23.46 -2.26
CA ILE A 65 -9.20 -24.87 -2.62
C ILE A 65 -8.61 -25.08 -4.02
N ASP A 66 -8.12 -26.29 -4.28
CA ASP A 66 -7.66 -26.65 -5.61
C ASP A 66 -8.83 -26.95 -6.56
N ALA A 67 -8.56 -26.98 -7.87
CA ALA A 67 -9.59 -27.19 -8.88
C ALA A 67 -10.18 -28.61 -8.84
N GLU A 68 -9.44 -29.60 -8.31
CA GLU A 68 -9.93 -30.97 -8.19
C GLU A 68 -10.91 -31.15 -7.04
N GLU A 69 -10.63 -30.50 -5.90
CA GLU A 69 -11.52 -30.43 -4.74
C GLU A 69 -12.78 -29.62 -5.07
N ALA A 70 -12.64 -28.53 -5.82
CA ALA A 70 -13.79 -27.78 -6.32
C ALA A 70 -14.73 -28.66 -7.16
N LYS A 71 -14.19 -29.48 -8.07
CA LYS A 71 -14.98 -30.43 -8.88
C LYS A 71 -15.71 -31.49 -8.06
N LYS A 72 -15.18 -31.89 -6.89
CA LYS A 72 -15.85 -32.84 -5.98
C LYS A 72 -17.01 -32.23 -5.20
N LEU A 73 -16.95 -30.93 -4.95
CA LEU A 73 -17.92 -30.19 -4.12
C LEU A 73 -19.02 -29.51 -4.95
N LEU A 74 -18.78 -29.31 -6.25
CA LEU A 74 -19.82 -28.83 -7.16
C LEU A 74 -20.97 -29.84 -7.21
N PRO A 75 -22.23 -29.37 -7.26
CA PRO A 75 -23.37 -30.24 -7.54
C PRO A 75 -23.05 -31.01 -8.82
N LYS A 76 -23.06 -32.35 -8.76
CA LYS A 76 -22.97 -33.15 -9.99
C LYS A 76 -24.12 -32.69 -10.85
N GLU A 77 -23.82 -32.10 -12.00
CA GLU A 77 -24.83 -31.86 -13.02
C GLU A 77 -25.46 -33.23 -13.27
N GLU A 78 -26.71 -33.39 -12.83
CA GLU A 78 -27.53 -34.52 -13.26
C GLU A 78 -27.58 -34.37 -14.77
N GLU A 79 -26.77 -35.18 -15.46
CA GLU A 79 -26.77 -35.31 -16.90
C GLU A 79 -28.22 -35.56 -17.31
N SER A 80 -28.91 -34.50 -17.74
CA SER A 80 -30.20 -34.62 -18.39
C SER A 80 -29.92 -35.30 -19.72
N SER A 81 -29.94 -36.63 -19.69
CA SER A 81 -29.77 -37.49 -20.85
C SER A 81 -30.96 -37.24 -21.78
N TYR A 82 -30.76 -36.30 -22.69
CA TYR A 82 -31.62 -36.10 -23.84
C TYR A 82 -31.46 -37.34 -24.72
N TYR A 83 -32.41 -38.28 -24.59
CA TYR A 83 -32.57 -39.44 -25.44
C TYR A 83 -32.73 -38.98 -26.90
N TYR A 84 -31.70 -39.21 -27.72
CA TYR A 84 -31.88 -39.34 -29.17
C TYR A 84 -32.02 -40.83 -29.48
N SER A 85 -33.25 -41.25 -29.72
CA SER A 85 -33.56 -42.47 -30.48
C SER A 85 -33.44 -42.13 -31.96
N ASP A 86 -32.85 -43.03 -32.75
CA ASP A 86 -33.17 -43.37 -34.16
C ASP A 86 -31.94 -44.08 -34.77
N GLU A 87 -31.99 -45.42 -34.90
CA GLU A 87 -32.34 -46.21 -36.11
C GLU A 87 -31.12 -46.49 -37.01
N GLU A 88 -30.66 -47.75 -37.06
CA GLU A 88 -30.70 -48.66 -38.24
C GLU A 88 -29.40 -48.56 -39.10
N GLU A 89 -28.70 -49.58 -39.62
CA GLU A 89 -28.87 -51.01 -39.90
C GLU A 89 -27.48 -51.73 -39.96
N PRO A 90 -27.41 -53.09 -40.01
CA PRO A 90 -26.20 -53.84 -40.39
C PRO A 90 -26.26 -54.42 -41.82
N VAL A 91 -25.18 -54.26 -42.60
CA VAL A 91 -25.03 -54.89 -43.92
C VAL A 91 -24.24 -56.20 -43.85
N LYS A 92 -24.76 -57.17 -44.58
CA LYS A 92 -24.46 -58.60 -44.68
C LYS A 92 -23.35 -58.99 -45.68
N ASP A 93 -22.82 -60.21 -45.45
CA ASP A 93 -22.39 -61.26 -46.40
C ASP A 93 -21.27 -61.03 -47.45
N GLN A 94 -20.28 -61.94 -47.48
CA GLN A 94 -20.14 -62.96 -48.55
C GLN A 94 -18.94 -63.93 -48.35
N LYS A 95 -19.17 -65.20 -48.75
CA LYS A 95 -18.32 -66.42 -48.67
C LYS A 95 -17.96 -66.88 -50.13
N PRO A 96 -17.28 -68.03 -50.41
CA PRO A 96 -16.10 -68.14 -51.27
C PRO A 96 -16.35 -68.87 -52.62
N ALA A 97 -15.34 -68.94 -53.51
CA ALA A 97 -15.39 -69.77 -54.72
C ALA A 97 -14.18 -70.72 -54.79
N ALA A 98 -14.47 -72.02 -54.93
CA ALA A 98 -13.54 -73.12 -55.11
C ALA A 98 -13.48 -73.53 -56.59
N GLU A 99 -12.28 -73.72 -57.14
CA GLU A 99 -12.06 -74.25 -58.49
C GLU A 99 -11.66 -75.74 -58.45
N LYS A 100 -12.23 -76.49 -59.40
CA LYS A 100 -12.23 -77.94 -59.52
C LYS A 100 -11.05 -78.47 -60.34
N GLU A 101 -10.48 -79.58 -59.86
CA GLU A 101 -9.60 -80.48 -60.59
C GLU A 101 -10.29 -81.13 -61.81
N VAL A 102 -9.55 -81.28 -62.92
CA VAL A 102 -9.91 -82.15 -64.05
C VAL A 102 -8.80 -83.20 -64.24
N LYS A 103 -9.11 -84.43 -63.79
CA LYS A 103 -8.39 -85.68 -64.11
C LYS A 103 -8.74 -86.11 -65.54
N LYS A 104 -7.73 -86.37 -66.38
CA LYS A 104 -7.83 -87.28 -67.52
C LYS A 104 -6.54 -88.09 -67.64
N GLU A 105 -6.72 -89.40 -67.72
CA GLU A 105 -5.72 -90.46 -67.88
C GLU A 105 -6.34 -91.50 -68.86
N PRO A 106 -5.61 -92.52 -69.36
CA PRO A 106 -4.79 -92.46 -70.57
C PRO A 106 -5.29 -93.42 -71.67
N GLN A 107 -4.80 -93.26 -72.91
CA GLN A 107 -4.99 -94.26 -73.98
C GLN A 107 -3.72 -95.11 -74.16
N VAL A 108 -3.91 -96.42 -73.97
CA VAL A 108 -2.89 -97.48 -74.09
C VAL A 108 -2.76 -97.88 -75.55
N VAL A 109 -1.58 -97.65 -76.14
CA VAL A 109 -1.17 -98.22 -77.43
C VAL A 109 -0.18 -99.34 -77.16
N GLN A 110 -0.59 -100.57 -77.48
CA GLN A 110 0.22 -101.78 -77.45
C GLN A 110 1.31 -101.70 -78.53
N VAL A 111 2.58 -101.75 -78.13
CA VAL A 111 3.70 -101.94 -79.05
C VAL A 111 4.60 -103.06 -78.53
N SER A 112 4.83 -104.00 -79.43
CA SER A 112 5.78 -105.12 -79.49
C SER A 112 6.89 -105.20 -78.43
N LYS A 113 7.10 -106.45 -77.95
CA LYS A 113 8.19 -106.92 -77.09
C LYS A 113 9.49 -106.11 -77.32
N PRO A 114 9.88 -105.26 -76.36
CA PRO A 114 11.02 -104.39 -76.53
C PRO A 114 12.31 -105.20 -76.41
N ASP A 115 13.26 -104.85 -77.27
CA ASP A 115 14.66 -105.22 -77.14
C ASP A 115 15.12 -105.02 -75.67
N PRO A 116 15.69 -106.05 -75.01
CA PRO A 116 16.15 -105.98 -73.63
C PRO A 116 17.05 -104.77 -73.34
N GLN A 117 17.80 -104.29 -74.35
CA GLN A 117 18.62 -103.08 -74.21
C GLN A 117 17.81 -101.78 -74.13
N LEU A 118 16.67 -101.69 -74.83
CA LEU A 118 15.78 -100.53 -74.79
C LEU A 118 15.03 -100.43 -73.45
N GLN A 119 14.65 -101.57 -72.83
CA GLN A 119 14.01 -101.56 -71.50
C GLN A 119 14.97 -101.10 -70.40
N LEU A 120 16.24 -101.49 -70.51
CA LEU A 120 17.26 -101.06 -69.55
C LEU A 120 17.52 -99.55 -69.65
N LYS A 121 17.55 -99.02 -70.87
CA LYS A 121 17.71 -97.59 -71.14
C LYS A 121 16.48 -96.78 -70.72
N LEU A 122 15.27 -97.32 -70.89
CA LEU A 122 14.03 -96.71 -70.42
C LEU A 122 13.97 -96.65 -68.88
N LYS A 123 14.36 -97.74 -68.19
CA LYS A 123 14.47 -97.74 -66.72
C LYS A 123 15.53 -96.77 -66.21
N GLN A 124 16.68 -96.67 -66.89
CA GLN A 124 17.71 -95.67 -66.55
C GLN A 124 17.18 -94.25 -66.71
N LEU A 125 16.46 -93.96 -67.81
CA LEU A 125 15.82 -92.67 -68.04
C LEU A 125 14.74 -92.35 -67.00
N GLN A 126 13.93 -93.33 -66.59
CA GLN A 126 12.93 -93.15 -65.52
C GLN A 126 13.57 -92.84 -64.18
N ILE A 127 14.63 -93.55 -63.81
CA ILE A 127 15.38 -93.26 -62.58
C ILE A 127 15.99 -91.85 -62.63
N GLN A 128 16.51 -91.45 -63.79
CA GLN A 128 17.11 -90.13 -63.99
C GLN A 128 16.05 -89.01 -63.98
N ASP A 129 14.86 -89.28 -64.50
CA ASP A 129 13.70 -88.38 -64.45
C ASP A 129 13.17 -88.25 -63.02
N GLU A 130 12.99 -89.35 -62.28
CA GLU A 130 12.60 -89.32 -60.86
C GLU A 130 13.63 -88.56 -60.00
N GLN A 131 14.93 -88.75 -60.26
CA GLN A 131 16.00 -88.00 -59.58
C GLN A 131 15.92 -86.51 -59.90
N SER A 132 15.64 -86.16 -61.15
CA SER A 132 15.49 -84.78 -61.61
C SER A 132 14.22 -84.14 -61.03
N GLN A 133 13.10 -84.85 -60.99
CA GLN A 133 11.86 -84.42 -60.34
C GLN A 133 12.05 -84.18 -58.84
N LYS A 134 12.80 -85.06 -58.16
CA LYS A 134 13.14 -84.89 -56.75
C LYS A 134 14.01 -83.64 -56.52
N GLN A 135 15.01 -83.41 -57.37
CA GLN A 135 15.82 -82.19 -57.32
C GLN A 135 14.98 -80.93 -57.58
N ILE A 136 14.07 -80.97 -58.56
CA ILE A 136 13.16 -79.85 -58.85
C ILE A 136 12.25 -79.57 -57.64
N ALA A 137 11.70 -80.61 -57.01
CA ALA A 137 10.87 -80.47 -55.82
C ALA A 137 11.65 -79.86 -54.64
N ASP A 138 12.88 -80.34 -54.38
CA ASP A 138 13.74 -79.80 -53.33
C ASP A 138 14.11 -78.33 -53.59
N LEU A 139 14.48 -77.98 -54.83
CA LEU A 139 14.76 -76.60 -55.22
C LEU A 139 13.52 -75.69 -55.13
N THR A 140 12.34 -76.21 -55.47
CA THR A 140 11.07 -75.48 -55.36
C THR A 140 10.72 -75.21 -53.89
N ALA A 141 10.91 -76.19 -53.01
CA ALA A 141 10.72 -76.02 -51.58
C ALA A 141 11.71 -75.01 -50.97
N GLN A 142 12.99 -75.05 -51.39
CA GLN A 142 13.98 -74.06 -50.98
C GLN A 142 13.62 -72.66 -51.46
N LEU A 143 13.17 -72.52 -52.72
CA LEU A 143 12.73 -71.25 -53.27
C LEU A 143 11.52 -70.69 -52.50
N GLU A 144 10.55 -71.52 -52.16
CA GLU A 144 9.36 -71.10 -51.41
C GLU A 144 9.71 -70.67 -49.98
N THR A 145 10.62 -71.39 -49.33
CA THR A 145 11.14 -71.02 -48.00
C THR A 145 11.89 -69.68 -48.06
N SER A 146 12.67 -69.45 -49.13
CA SER A 146 13.39 -68.20 -49.35
C SER A 146 12.43 -67.02 -49.61
N LYS A 147 11.34 -67.23 -50.36
CA LYS A 147 10.30 -66.22 -50.56
C LYS A 147 9.62 -65.82 -49.25
N GLN A 148 9.24 -66.80 -48.41
CA GLN A 148 8.65 -66.53 -47.10
C GLN A 148 9.60 -65.74 -46.19
N GLN A 149 10.90 -66.05 -46.23
CA GLN A 149 11.91 -65.28 -45.50
C GLN A 149 12.06 -63.85 -46.01
N ALA A 150 12.01 -63.65 -47.33
CA ALA A 150 12.04 -62.32 -47.94
C ALA A 150 10.81 -61.48 -47.55
N GLU A 151 9.61 -62.06 -47.59
CA GLU A 151 8.37 -61.38 -47.19
C GLU A 151 8.40 -60.99 -45.70
N LEU A 152 8.89 -61.87 -44.83
CA LEU A 152 9.07 -61.55 -43.41
C LEU A 152 10.09 -60.41 -43.19
N ALA A 153 11.17 -60.37 -43.99
CA ALA A 153 12.15 -59.30 -43.93
C ALA A 153 11.56 -57.95 -44.38
N GLU A 154 10.75 -57.94 -45.44
CA GLU A 154 10.04 -56.74 -45.91
C GLU A 154 9.04 -56.23 -44.86
N GLN A 155 8.28 -57.12 -44.21
CA GLN A 155 7.38 -56.74 -43.13
C GLN A 155 8.13 -56.11 -41.94
N LYS A 156 9.28 -56.69 -41.54
CA LYS A 156 10.14 -56.13 -40.49
C LYS A 156 10.71 -54.77 -40.88
N LEU A 157 11.13 -54.60 -42.13
CA LEU A 157 11.63 -53.32 -42.64
C LEU A 157 10.53 -52.25 -42.62
N ALA A 158 9.32 -52.58 -43.08
CA ALA A 158 8.18 -51.67 -43.05
C ALA A 158 7.80 -51.29 -41.61
N GLN A 159 7.85 -52.24 -40.66
CA GLN A 159 7.64 -51.96 -39.24
C GLN A 159 8.71 -51.01 -38.67
N GLN A 160 9.99 -51.22 -39.00
CA GLN A 160 11.07 -50.33 -38.59
C GLN A 160 10.91 -48.92 -39.17
N GLN A 161 10.48 -48.79 -40.42
CA GLN A 161 10.21 -47.50 -41.05
C GLN A 161 9.09 -46.75 -40.31
N ARG A 162 7.98 -47.43 -40.00
CA ARG A 162 6.87 -46.85 -39.20
C ARG A 162 7.33 -46.41 -37.81
N ILE A 163 8.17 -47.20 -37.13
CA ILE A 163 8.74 -46.82 -35.82
C ILE A 163 9.63 -45.58 -35.97
N THR A 164 10.48 -45.55 -37.00
CA THR A 164 11.37 -44.42 -37.27
C THR A 164 10.60 -43.14 -37.54
N GLU A 165 9.51 -43.20 -38.30
CA GLU A 165 8.64 -42.05 -38.57
C GLU A 165 7.96 -41.53 -37.30
N LYS A 166 7.44 -42.44 -36.45
CA LYS A 166 6.88 -42.06 -35.14
C LYS A 166 7.92 -41.38 -34.25
N LEU A 167 9.15 -41.88 -34.23
CA LEU A 167 10.24 -41.26 -33.47
C LEU A 167 10.61 -39.88 -34.02
N LYS A 168 10.61 -39.70 -35.34
CA LYS A 168 10.84 -38.39 -35.97
C LYS A 168 9.73 -37.38 -35.63
N GLN A 169 8.47 -37.80 -35.66
CA GLN A 169 7.34 -36.96 -35.27
C GLN A 169 7.44 -36.54 -33.81
N LYS A 170 7.67 -37.50 -32.91
CA LYS A 170 7.87 -37.21 -31.48
C LYS A 170 9.05 -36.27 -31.23
N ALA A 171 10.18 -36.47 -31.91
CA ALA A 171 11.32 -35.58 -31.79
C ALA A 171 10.97 -34.14 -32.23
N ALA A 172 10.19 -33.97 -33.31
CA ALA A 172 9.75 -32.66 -33.75
C ALA A 172 8.80 -31.97 -32.75
N GLU A 173 7.87 -32.73 -32.13
CA GLU A 173 7.00 -32.23 -31.06
C GLU A 173 7.81 -31.81 -29.84
N ASP A 174 8.75 -32.64 -29.39
CA ASP A 174 9.65 -32.34 -28.27
C ASP A 174 10.48 -31.06 -28.54
N PHE A 175 10.97 -30.88 -29.78
CA PHE A 175 11.69 -29.65 -30.17
C PHE A 175 10.80 -28.40 -30.10
N GLN A 176 9.56 -28.48 -30.57
CA GLN A 176 8.61 -27.36 -30.47
C GLN A 176 8.29 -27.03 -29.01
N GLN A 177 8.11 -28.04 -28.16
CA GLN A 177 7.86 -27.85 -26.74
C GLN A 177 9.06 -27.21 -26.03
N ILE A 178 10.29 -27.65 -26.34
CA ILE A 178 11.52 -27.04 -25.82
C ILE A 178 11.60 -25.56 -26.21
N GLU A 179 11.25 -25.21 -27.44
CA GLU A 179 11.32 -23.82 -27.89
C GLU A 179 10.28 -22.93 -27.21
N GLN A 180 9.06 -23.44 -26.99
CA GLN A 180 8.05 -22.75 -26.17
C GLN A 180 8.52 -22.56 -24.73
N LEU A 181 9.13 -23.58 -24.11
CA LEU A 181 9.69 -23.48 -22.77
C LEU A 181 10.81 -22.44 -22.68
N LYS A 182 11.69 -22.36 -23.68
CA LYS A 182 12.73 -21.31 -23.74
C LYS A 182 12.13 -19.90 -23.79
N GLN A 183 11.07 -19.71 -24.59
CA GLN A 183 10.37 -18.43 -24.65
C GLN A 183 9.75 -18.07 -23.29
N ASN A 184 9.08 -19.02 -22.64
CA ASN A 184 8.51 -18.83 -21.31
C ASN A 184 9.58 -18.48 -20.26
N CYS A 185 10.70 -19.21 -20.22
CA CYS A 185 11.83 -18.88 -19.35
C CYS A 185 12.38 -17.47 -19.61
N THR A 186 12.44 -17.05 -20.87
CA THR A 186 12.88 -15.70 -21.23
C THR A 186 11.92 -14.63 -20.70
N TYR A 187 10.61 -14.87 -20.78
CA TYR A 187 9.60 -13.97 -20.21
C TYR A 187 9.69 -13.91 -18.68
N GLU A 188 9.86 -15.04 -18.00
CA GLU A 188 10.04 -15.06 -16.55
C GLU A 188 11.27 -14.30 -16.09
N ILE A 189 12.39 -14.42 -16.81
CA ILE A 189 13.62 -13.66 -16.51
C ILE A 189 13.36 -12.16 -16.67
N LYS A 190 12.67 -11.75 -17.73
CA LYS A 190 12.31 -10.33 -17.95
C LYS A 190 11.38 -9.80 -16.86
N ILE A 191 10.37 -10.59 -16.45
CA ILE A 191 9.46 -10.23 -15.37
C ILE A 191 10.24 -10.01 -14.07
N LYS A 192 11.10 -10.96 -13.69
CA LYS A 192 11.93 -10.84 -12.47
C LYS A 192 12.87 -9.64 -12.51
N ALA A 193 13.44 -9.32 -13.67
CA ALA A 193 14.28 -8.13 -13.84
C ALA A 193 13.46 -6.84 -13.63
N THR A 194 12.28 -6.74 -14.24
CA THR A 194 11.38 -5.59 -14.04
C THR A 194 10.87 -5.48 -12.60
N GLU A 195 10.55 -6.60 -11.94
CA GLU A 195 10.17 -6.62 -10.52
C GLU A 195 11.30 -6.07 -9.63
N ALA A 196 12.56 -6.43 -9.92
CA ALA A 196 13.71 -5.90 -9.20
C ALA A 196 13.92 -4.39 -9.43
N GLU A 197 13.79 -3.91 -10.68
CA GLU A 197 13.88 -2.48 -11.01
C GLU A 197 12.78 -1.66 -10.33
N VAL A 198 11.55 -2.17 -10.32
CA VAL A 198 10.42 -1.55 -9.62
C VAL A 198 10.67 -1.55 -8.11
N GLY A 199 11.17 -2.65 -7.55
CA GLY A 199 11.54 -2.76 -6.14
C GLY A 199 12.56 -1.69 -5.72
N GLN A 200 13.67 -1.57 -6.47
CA GLN A 200 14.71 -0.56 -6.22
C GLN A 200 14.17 0.87 -6.32
N THR A 201 13.31 1.14 -7.30
CA THR A 201 12.69 2.46 -7.47
C THR A 201 11.79 2.81 -6.29
N LEU A 202 10.97 1.86 -5.83
CA LEU A 202 10.09 2.06 -4.68
C LEU A 202 10.89 2.26 -3.37
N GLU A 203 11.97 1.50 -3.17
CA GLU A 203 12.86 1.67 -2.02
C GLU A 203 13.50 3.07 -2.00
N SER A 204 13.96 3.58 -3.14
CA SER A 204 14.49 4.94 -3.25
C SER A 204 13.43 6.00 -2.92
N GLN A 205 12.20 5.84 -3.42
CA GLN A 205 11.10 6.77 -3.13
C GLN A 205 10.69 6.75 -1.66
N ILE A 206 10.66 5.56 -1.03
CA ILE A 206 10.39 5.43 0.41
C ILE A 206 11.47 6.13 1.23
N SER A 207 12.75 5.96 0.88
CA SER A 207 13.84 6.63 1.56
C SER A 207 13.76 8.15 1.45
N GLU A 208 13.40 8.67 0.27
CA GLU A 208 13.22 10.11 0.06
C GLU A 208 12.04 10.67 0.88
N LEU A 209 10.90 9.99 0.89
CA LEU A 209 9.74 10.39 1.70
C LEU A 209 10.04 10.34 3.20
N GLN A 210 10.80 9.34 3.66
CA GLN A 210 11.26 9.28 5.06
C GLN A 210 12.12 10.49 5.43
N LYS A 211 13.04 10.89 4.54
CA LYS A 211 13.86 12.08 4.74
C LYS A 211 13.02 13.36 4.77
N GLN A 212 12.02 13.49 3.90
CA GLN A 212 11.10 14.64 3.91
C GLN A 212 10.28 14.70 5.21
N ASN A 213 9.77 13.57 5.69
CA ASN A 213 9.04 13.53 6.96
C ASN A 213 9.93 13.92 8.15
N GLN A 214 11.18 13.45 8.18
CA GLN A 214 12.12 13.85 9.22
C GLN A 214 12.38 15.36 9.21
N GLN A 215 12.55 15.96 8.03
CA GLN A 215 12.72 17.42 7.90
C GLN A 215 11.48 18.20 8.39
N LEU A 216 10.28 17.70 8.10
CA LEU A 216 9.03 18.31 8.59
C LEU A 216 8.91 18.19 10.12
N ASP A 217 9.32 17.08 10.71
CA ASP A 217 9.34 16.90 12.16
C ASP A 217 10.31 17.88 12.83
N GLU A 218 11.50 18.08 12.25
CA GLU A 218 12.49 19.07 12.71
C GLU A 218 11.93 20.51 12.62
N GLN A 219 11.29 20.87 11.51
CA GLN A 219 10.64 22.18 11.34
C GLN A 219 9.50 22.40 12.34
N ASN A 220 8.67 21.39 12.57
CA ASN A 220 7.58 21.45 13.55
C ASN A 220 8.12 21.62 14.98
N ALA A 221 9.22 20.97 15.32
CA ALA A 221 9.88 21.15 16.61
C ALA A 221 10.41 22.58 16.79
N GLU A 222 11.01 23.16 15.74
CA GLU A 222 11.49 24.54 15.77
C GLU A 222 10.34 25.56 15.92
N LEU A 223 9.27 25.40 15.14
CA LEU A 223 8.07 26.24 15.25
C LEU A 223 7.44 26.18 16.64
N LYS A 224 7.43 25.00 17.27
CA LYS A 224 6.92 24.84 18.63
C LYS A 224 7.76 25.64 19.64
N ILE A 225 9.08 25.59 19.54
CA ILE A 225 9.99 26.40 20.37
C ILE A 225 9.72 27.90 20.17
N GLN A 226 9.51 28.34 18.93
CA GLN A 226 9.18 29.74 18.64
C GLN A 226 7.85 30.17 19.25
N ILE A 227 6.81 29.32 19.17
CA ILE A 227 5.51 29.57 19.79
C ILE A 227 5.65 29.69 21.31
N ASP A 228 6.37 28.77 21.96
CA ASP A 228 6.56 28.79 23.41
C ASP A 228 7.30 30.07 23.86
N ASN A 229 8.32 30.50 23.13
CA ASN A 229 9.03 31.76 23.37
C ASN A 229 8.12 32.99 23.25
N LEU A 230 7.27 33.03 22.21
CA LEU A 230 6.30 34.11 22.03
C LEU A 230 5.25 34.13 23.14
N GLN A 231 4.77 32.96 23.57
CA GLN A 231 3.83 32.85 24.69
C GLN A 231 4.44 33.37 25.99
N GLN A 232 5.69 33.01 26.29
CA GLN A 232 6.40 33.54 27.46
C GLN A 232 6.57 35.06 27.40
N LYS A 233 6.94 35.61 26.23
CA LYS A 233 7.06 37.06 26.04
C LYS A 233 5.72 37.77 26.26
N ASN A 234 4.63 37.22 25.73
CA ASN A 234 3.29 37.78 25.92
C ASN A 234 2.85 37.73 27.39
N GLN A 235 3.16 36.65 28.11
CA GLN A 235 2.89 36.56 29.54
C GLN A 235 3.66 37.63 30.34
N ALA A 236 4.95 37.84 30.03
CA ALA A 236 5.75 38.88 30.66
C ALA A 236 5.20 40.29 30.40
N GLN A 237 4.78 40.57 29.15
CA GLN A 237 4.14 41.84 28.80
C GLN A 237 2.82 42.04 29.54
N LEU A 238 2.00 41.00 29.67
CA LEU A 238 0.74 41.07 30.42
C LEU A 238 0.96 41.37 31.91
N GLN A 239 2.00 40.78 32.52
CA GLN A 239 2.39 41.09 33.89
C GLN A 239 2.83 42.56 34.04
N GLN A 240 3.57 43.08 33.06
CA GLN A 240 3.99 44.48 33.05
C GLN A 240 2.80 45.45 32.94
N ILE A 241 1.83 45.15 32.08
CA ILE A 241 0.60 45.95 31.94
C ILE A 241 -0.16 45.99 33.26
N LYS A 242 -0.38 44.84 33.90
CA LYS A 242 -1.04 44.78 35.22
C LYS A 242 -0.34 45.63 36.28
N LEU A 243 0.99 45.63 36.28
CA LEU A 243 1.77 46.46 37.20
C LEU A 243 1.58 47.96 36.92
N LEU A 244 1.51 48.36 35.65
CA LEU A 244 1.25 49.75 35.25
C LEU A 244 -0.16 50.18 35.63
N GLU A 245 -1.17 49.33 35.42
CA GLU A 245 -2.55 49.58 35.84
C GLU A 245 -2.64 49.81 37.37
N GLN A 246 -1.99 48.96 38.17
CA GLN A 246 -1.93 49.13 39.62
C GLN A 246 -1.25 50.44 40.04
N LYS A 247 -0.17 50.83 39.33
CA LYS A 247 0.50 52.11 39.58
C LYS A 247 -0.38 53.31 39.21
N SER A 248 -1.13 53.23 38.11
CA SER A 248 -2.09 54.25 37.69
C SER A 248 -3.20 54.42 38.71
N ALA A 249 -3.83 53.32 39.15
CA ALA A 249 -4.89 53.36 40.16
C ALA A 249 -4.39 53.95 41.49
N LYS A 250 -3.15 53.63 41.90
CA LYS A 250 -2.54 54.25 43.08
C LYS A 250 -2.29 55.75 42.89
N ALA A 251 -1.89 56.18 41.69
CA ALA A 251 -1.69 57.60 41.39
C ALA A 251 -3.02 58.37 41.46
N GLU A 252 -4.09 57.84 40.86
CA GLU A 252 -5.44 58.41 40.93
C GLU A 252 -5.94 58.54 42.38
N ASN A 253 -5.72 57.52 43.21
CA ASN A 253 -6.08 57.58 44.63
C ASN A 253 -5.28 58.66 45.39
N ASN A 254 -3.98 58.78 45.11
CA ASN A 254 -3.14 59.83 45.70
C ASN A 254 -3.60 61.23 45.24
N GLU A 255 -4.01 61.40 43.98
CA GLU A 255 -4.56 62.66 43.48
C GLU A 255 -5.87 63.03 44.18
N HIS A 256 -6.73 62.05 44.42
CA HIS A 256 -7.96 62.24 45.19
C HIS A 256 -7.67 62.65 46.64
N GLU A 257 -6.71 62.00 47.31
CA GLU A 257 -6.29 62.36 48.67
C GLU A 257 -5.72 63.80 48.72
N ILE A 258 -4.89 64.17 47.74
CA ILE A 258 -4.37 65.54 47.61
C ILE A 258 -5.51 66.55 47.42
N ALA A 259 -6.53 66.22 46.62
CA ALA A 259 -7.69 67.08 46.43
C ALA A 259 -8.47 67.30 47.73
N LEU A 260 -8.73 66.23 48.50
CA LEU A 260 -9.38 66.32 49.82
C LEU A 260 -8.56 67.14 50.82
N LEU A 261 -7.23 66.97 50.85
CA LEU A 261 -6.35 67.76 51.70
C LEU A 261 -6.36 69.26 51.33
N LYS A 262 -6.41 69.59 50.04
CA LYS A 262 -6.53 70.97 49.56
C LYS A 262 -7.85 71.59 50.00
N GLU A 263 -8.96 70.86 49.88
CA GLU A 263 -10.29 71.32 50.31
C GLU A 263 -10.32 71.56 51.83
N ALA A 264 -9.80 70.61 52.62
CA ALA A 264 -9.68 70.75 54.08
C ALA A 264 -8.79 71.94 54.49
N MET A 265 -7.70 72.20 53.77
CA MET A 265 -6.82 73.35 54.01
C MET A 265 -7.54 74.66 53.69
N ASN A 266 -8.25 74.74 52.56
CA ASN A 266 -9.04 75.92 52.19
C ASN A 266 -10.14 76.21 53.22
N ALA A 267 -10.84 75.18 53.72
CA ALA A 267 -11.83 75.33 54.79
C ALA A 267 -11.21 75.93 56.06
N LYS A 268 -10.01 75.48 56.47
CA LYS A 268 -9.29 76.06 57.62
C LYS A 268 -8.85 77.50 57.38
N ILE A 269 -8.46 77.86 56.16
CA ILE A 269 -8.13 79.25 55.81
C ILE A 269 -9.37 80.13 56.00
N VAL A 270 -10.52 79.72 55.46
CA VAL A 270 -11.78 80.45 55.64
C VAL A 270 -12.16 80.60 57.11
N GLU A 271 -12.01 79.55 57.92
CA GLU A 271 -12.25 79.61 59.37
C GLU A 271 -11.32 80.62 60.06
N LYS A 272 -10.04 80.63 59.69
CA LYS A 272 -9.05 81.57 60.24
C LYS A 272 -9.34 83.01 59.84
N ASP A 273 -9.76 83.25 58.61
CA ASP A 273 -10.15 84.58 58.15
C ASP A 273 -11.39 85.09 58.90
N GLN A 274 -12.37 84.21 59.17
CA GLN A 274 -13.51 84.54 60.02
C GLN A 274 -13.12 84.87 61.46
N GLN A 275 -12.16 84.11 62.04
CA GLN A 275 -11.60 84.41 63.37
C GLN A 275 -10.90 85.77 63.38
N LEU A 276 -10.13 86.09 62.33
CA LEU A 276 -9.44 87.36 62.18
C LEU A 276 -10.43 88.54 62.14
N LEU A 277 -11.49 88.43 61.34
CA LEU A 277 -12.56 89.44 61.28
C LEU A 277 -13.22 89.69 62.64
N LYS A 278 -13.44 88.63 63.44
CA LYS A 278 -13.96 88.78 64.81
C LYS A 278 -12.99 89.52 65.72
N ILE A 279 -11.70 89.22 65.63
CA ILE A 279 -10.65 89.92 66.40
C ILE A 279 -10.59 91.39 66.00
N GLU A 280 -10.61 91.70 64.70
CA GLU A 280 -10.63 93.07 64.19
C GLU A 280 -11.83 93.87 64.71
N ALA A 281 -13.02 93.24 64.76
CA ALA A 281 -14.22 93.84 65.33
C ALA A 281 -14.08 94.13 66.83
N LEU A 282 -13.51 93.19 67.60
CA LEU A 282 -13.25 93.38 69.04
C LEU A 282 -12.23 94.50 69.28
N VAL A 283 -11.13 94.54 68.52
CA VAL A 283 -10.10 95.59 68.62
C VAL A 283 -10.72 96.98 68.37
N LYS A 284 -11.56 97.12 67.35
CA LYS A 284 -12.30 98.37 67.10
C LYS A 284 -13.21 98.77 68.26
N SER A 285 -13.84 97.80 68.93
CA SER A 285 -14.76 98.07 70.05
C SER A 285 -14.05 98.50 71.34
N LEU A 286 -12.78 98.12 71.54
CA LEU A 286 -12.03 98.38 72.77
C LEU A 286 -11.34 99.75 72.79
N ASN A 287 -11.45 100.56 71.72
CA ASN A 287 -10.84 101.89 71.57
C ASN A 287 -9.34 101.92 71.96
N ILE A 288 -8.65 100.80 71.73
CA ILE A 288 -7.22 100.65 71.96
C ILE A 288 -6.54 101.38 70.80
N ASP A 289 -6.22 102.66 71.02
CA ASP A 289 -5.39 103.49 70.12
C ASP A 289 -3.91 103.11 70.27
N VAL A 290 -3.64 101.80 70.20
CA VAL A 290 -2.29 101.28 69.96
C VAL A 290 -2.11 101.24 68.45
N ASP A 291 -0.87 101.41 68.01
CA ASP A 291 -0.40 101.41 66.63
C ASP A 291 -0.63 100.05 65.90
N VAL A 292 -1.86 99.57 65.92
CA VAL A 292 -2.32 98.28 65.38
C VAL A 292 -2.04 98.20 63.88
N LYS A 293 -2.02 99.35 63.19
CA LYS A 293 -1.57 99.43 61.78
C LYS A 293 -0.09 99.05 61.62
N GLN A 294 0.78 99.47 62.55
CA GLN A 294 2.20 99.11 62.57
C GLN A 294 2.38 97.61 62.84
N LEU A 295 1.67 97.08 63.85
CA LEU A 295 1.73 95.65 64.18
C LEU A 295 1.14 94.75 63.08
N ILE A 296 0.04 95.15 62.44
CA ILE A 296 -0.50 94.42 61.26
C ILE A 296 0.52 94.41 60.13
N LYS A 297 1.20 95.53 59.88
CA LYS A 297 2.22 95.65 58.84
C LYS A 297 3.43 94.77 59.13
N GLU A 298 3.97 94.80 60.36
CA GLU A 298 5.09 93.95 60.78
C GLU A 298 4.73 92.46 60.74
N ASN A 299 3.53 92.09 61.20
CA ASN A 299 3.08 90.70 61.19
C ASN A 299 2.80 90.20 59.76
N SER A 300 2.32 91.07 58.86
CA SER A 300 2.20 90.76 57.42
C SER A 300 3.55 90.57 56.75
N ALA A 301 4.55 91.40 57.09
CA ALA A 301 5.91 91.27 56.58
C ALA A 301 6.58 89.97 57.06
N LEU A 302 6.42 89.63 58.35
CA LEU A 302 6.91 88.37 58.92
C LEU A 302 6.23 87.14 58.30
N LYS A 303 4.92 87.21 58.00
CA LYS A 303 4.21 86.15 57.27
C LYS A 303 4.77 85.96 55.86
N GLN A 304 5.04 87.06 55.15
CA GLN A 304 5.63 87.03 53.81
C GLN A 304 7.06 86.44 53.83
N GLU A 305 7.88 86.86 54.80
CA GLU A 305 9.26 86.35 54.97
C GLU A 305 9.28 84.85 55.29
N ASN A 306 8.41 84.41 56.21
CA ASN A 306 8.27 83.00 56.54
C ASN A 306 7.78 82.16 55.34
N LEU A 307 6.85 82.69 54.53
CA LEU A 307 6.40 82.04 53.31
C LEU A 307 7.56 81.86 52.31
N ASN A 308 8.36 82.90 52.11
CA ASN A 308 9.54 82.85 51.23
C ASN A 308 10.58 81.83 51.71
N LEU A 309 10.81 81.73 53.02
CA LEU A 309 11.68 80.71 53.62
C LEU A 309 11.17 79.28 53.38
N ILE A 310 9.86 79.07 53.46
CA ILE A 310 9.24 77.76 53.18
C ILE A 310 9.41 77.40 51.70
N ILE A 311 9.15 78.33 50.78
CA ILE A 311 9.33 78.13 49.34
C ILE A 311 10.79 77.76 49.04
N LYS A 312 11.75 78.54 49.55
CA LYS A 312 13.19 78.27 49.36
C LYS A 312 13.59 76.88 49.87
N LYS A 313 13.10 76.47 51.05
CA LYS A 313 13.36 75.12 51.59
C LYS A 313 12.73 74.01 50.74
N GLN A 314 11.58 74.24 50.12
CA GLN A 314 10.96 73.27 49.21
C GLN A 314 11.72 73.15 47.88
N GLU A 315 12.21 74.26 47.35
CA GLU A 315 13.07 74.27 46.15
C GLU A 315 14.39 73.52 46.40
N GLU A 316 15.06 73.78 47.52
CA GLU A 316 16.27 73.05 47.93
C GLU A 316 16.02 71.54 48.04
N LYS A 317 14.92 71.12 48.68
CA LYS A 317 14.52 69.70 48.76
C LYS A 317 14.30 69.09 47.37
N THR A 318 13.70 69.86 46.45
CA THR A 318 13.43 69.40 45.09
C THR A 318 14.72 69.26 44.29
N GLN A 319 15.65 70.21 44.42
CA GLN A 319 16.98 70.10 43.81
C GLN A 319 17.77 68.91 44.35
N VAL A 320 17.74 68.65 45.66
CA VAL A 320 18.40 67.48 46.26
C VAL A 320 17.82 66.17 45.69
N LYS A 321 16.49 66.07 45.55
CA LYS A 321 15.85 64.89 44.91
C LYS A 321 16.28 64.72 43.46
N LYS A 322 16.31 65.80 42.67
CA LYS A 322 16.78 65.78 41.27
C LYS A 322 18.25 65.32 41.18
N ARG A 323 19.14 65.82 42.05
CA ARG A 323 20.55 65.41 42.11
C ARG A 323 20.73 63.95 42.51
N LYS A 324 19.92 63.44 43.46
CA LYS A 324 19.93 62.02 43.81
C LYS A 324 19.51 61.14 42.64
N HIS A 325 18.42 61.47 41.95
CA HIS A 325 17.98 60.71 40.78
C HIS A 325 18.97 60.78 39.60
N ALA A 326 19.64 61.91 39.39
CA ALA A 326 20.69 62.03 38.39
C ALA A 326 21.88 61.10 38.69
N ARG A 327 22.34 61.05 39.95
CA ARG A 327 23.41 60.12 40.36
C ARG A 327 23.01 58.66 40.19
N THR A 328 21.81 58.27 40.65
CA THR A 328 21.36 56.88 40.49
C THR A 328 21.25 56.46 39.01
N ARG A 329 20.87 57.38 38.11
CA ARG A 329 20.90 57.07 36.66
C ARG A 329 22.33 56.91 36.14
N GLN A 330 23.25 57.77 36.56
CA GLN A 330 24.64 57.70 36.16
C GLN A 330 25.32 56.43 36.68
N ASP A 331 25.05 56.02 37.91
CA ASP A 331 25.58 54.78 38.50
C ASP A 331 25.08 53.54 37.73
N VAL A 332 23.78 53.50 37.38
CA VAL A 332 23.20 52.41 36.55
C VAL A 332 23.77 52.40 35.13
N GLU A 333 24.09 53.56 34.56
CA GLU A 333 24.68 53.68 33.22
C GLU A 333 26.15 53.22 33.21
N ILE A 334 26.89 53.45 34.29
CA ILE A 334 28.25 52.92 34.48
C ILE A 334 28.20 51.38 34.60
N ASP A 335 27.30 50.84 35.44
CA ASP A 335 27.16 49.39 35.62
C ASP A 335 26.78 48.69 34.30
N LEU A 336 25.88 49.28 33.49
CA LEU A 336 25.50 48.73 32.19
C LEU A 336 26.66 48.74 31.18
N ASN A 337 27.50 49.77 31.21
CA ASN A 337 28.68 49.86 30.35
C ASN A 337 29.80 48.90 30.79
N GLU A 338 29.99 48.68 32.10
CA GLU A 338 30.91 47.64 32.62
C GLU A 338 30.44 46.23 32.25
N ILE A 339 29.14 45.95 32.34
CA ILE A 339 28.57 44.68 31.88
C ILE A 339 28.78 44.52 30.37
N ALA A 340 28.49 45.55 29.56
CA ALA A 340 28.70 45.49 28.11
C ALA A 340 30.18 45.24 27.73
N ALA A 341 31.14 45.78 28.49
CA ALA A 341 32.56 45.55 28.28
C ALA A 341 33.03 44.14 28.66
N GLN A 342 32.31 43.41 29.52
CA GLN A 342 32.62 42.00 29.83
C GLN A 342 32.12 41.02 28.76
N PHE A 343 31.23 41.46 27.86
CA PHE A 343 30.66 40.64 26.78
C PHE A 343 31.24 40.95 25.39
N GLN A 344 32.23 41.84 25.30
CA GLN A 344 33.11 42.02 24.13
C GLN A 344 34.44 41.32 24.40
#